data_AF-A0A2V9ZGH6-F1
#
_entry.id   AF-A0A2V9ZGH6-F1
#
_cell.length_a   1.000
_cell.length_b   1.000
_cell.length_c   1.000
_cell.angle_alpha   90.00
_cell.angle_beta   90.00
_cell.angle_gamma   90.00
#
_symmetry.space_group_name_H-M   'P 1'
#
loop_
_entity.id
_entity.type
_entity.pdbx_description
1 polymer ?
#
loop_
_entity_poly.entity_id
_entity_poly.type
_entity_poly.pdbx_seq_one_letter_code
_entity_poly.pdbx_strand_id
1 'polypeptide(L)'
;PVCGGIRGLEHYPQIGVSLAKDPKISDPYAETAKRIGTTPLWVFHGGADDTVPVEGSRQMVEALRKAGGNVKYTEYRGVGHNSWDKAYAEPDFVPWLLSQSLHH
;
A
#
# COMPACT_ATOMS: atom_id res chain seq x y z
N PRO A 1 12.62 -5.68 4.91
CA PRO A 1 11.91 -4.81 3.95
C PRO A 1 10.72 -5.54 3.34
N VAL A 2 9.55 -4.88 3.25
CA VAL A 2 8.41 -5.39 2.51
C VAL A 2 8.48 -4.75 1.12
N CYS A 3 8.84 -5.54 0.11
CA CYS A 3 8.95 -5.09 -1.28
C CYS A 3 7.89 -5.81 -2.11
N GLY A 4 7.07 -5.06 -2.85
CA GLY A 4 5.94 -5.60 -3.61
C GLY A 4 4.97 -4.52 -4.05
N GLY A 5 3.99 -4.91 -4.85
CA GLY A 5 2.95 -4.01 -5.34
C GLY A 5 1.72 -4.78 -5.79
N ILE A 6 0.65 -4.06 -6.17
CA ILE A 6 -0.51 -4.74 -6.78
C ILE A 6 -0.11 -5.35 -8.11
N ARG A 7 0.52 -4.55 -8.98
CA ARG A 7 1.23 -5.07 -10.14
C ARG A 7 2.68 -5.34 -9.76
N GLY A 8 3.21 -6.46 -10.25
CA GLY A 8 4.64 -6.74 -10.13
C GLY A 8 5.46 -5.76 -10.97
N LEU A 9 6.73 -5.59 -10.62
CA LEU A 9 7.66 -4.79 -11.43
C LEU A 9 8.03 -5.54 -12.70
N GLU A 10 8.43 -4.83 -13.75
CA GLU A 10 8.79 -5.41 -15.05
C GLU A 10 9.82 -6.54 -14.92
N HIS A 11 10.91 -6.30 -14.18
CA HIS A 11 11.96 -7.28 -13.95
C HIS A 11 11.65 -8.27 -12.82
N TYR A 12 10.61 -8.02 -12.03
CA TYR A 12 10.22 -8.85 -10.88
C TYR A 12 8.69 -9.06 -10.82
N PRO A 13 8.07 -9.68 -11.83
CA PRO A 13 6.61 -9.85 -11.88
C PRO A 13 6.06 -10.75 -10.76
N GLN A 14 6.92 -11.51 -10.08
CA GLN A 14 6.57 -12.36 -8.94
C GLN A 14 6.23 -11.59 -7.66
N ILE A 15 6.65 -10.33 -7.53
CA ILE A 15 6.38 -9.53 -6.32
C ILE A 15 5.02 -8.81 -6.36
N GLY A 16 4.24 -9.06 -7.41
CA GLY A 16 2.84 -8.63 -7.52
C GLY A 16 1.88 -9.56 -6.80
N VAL A 17 0.70 -9.06 -6.40
CA VAL A 17 -0.35 -9.92 -5.86
C VAL A 17 -0.87 -10.89 -6.93
N SER A 18 -1.30 -12.09 -6.53
CA SER A 18 -1.84 -13.09 -7.47
C SER A 18 -3.05 -12.59 -8.26
N LEU A 19 -3.82 -11.66 -7.68
CA LEU A 19 -4.99 -11.04 -8.33
C LEU A 19 -4.65 -10.29 -9.62
N ALA A 20 -3.46 -9.69 -9.71
CA ALA A 20 -3.04 -9.01 -10.92
C ALA A 20 -2.71 -9.97 -12.09
N LYS A 21 -2.66 -11.28 -11.82
CA LYS A 21 -2.43 -12.33 -12.82
C LYS A 21 -3.71 -13.07 -13.22
N ASP A 22 -4.83 -12.82 -12.53
CA ASP A 22 -6.10 -13.46 -12.86
C ASP A 22 -6.74 -12.77 -14.07
N PRO A 23 -6.93 -13.46 -15.21
CA PRO A 23 -7.51 -12.86 -16.41
C PRO A 23 -8.98 -12.42 -16.23
N LYS A 24 -9.65 -12.84 -15.15
CA LYS A 24 -11.01 -12.40 -14.81
C LYS A 24 -11.05 -11.06 -14.08
N ILE A 25 -9.90 -10.58 -13.59
CA ILE A 25 -9.80 -9.31 -12.85
C ILE A 25 -9.29 -8.22 -13.79
N SER A 26 -10.19 -7.33 -14.19
CA SER A 26 -9.88 -6.19 -15.08
C SER A 26 -9.16 -5.04 -14.35
N ASP A 27 -9.49 -4.81 -13.09
CA ASP A 27 -8.83 -3.82 -12.23
C ASP A 27 -8.36 -4.47 -10.91
N PRO A 28 -7.07 -4.86 -10.82
CA PRO A 28 -6.56 -5.51 -9.63
C PRO A 28 -6.44 -4.56 -8.43
N TYR A 29 -6.39 -3.23 -8.64
CA TYR A 29 -6.39 -2.28 -7.52
C TYR A 29 -7.78 -2.18 -6.90
N ALA A 30 -8.82 -2.03 -7.71
CA ALA A 30 -10.20 -2.01 -7.24
C ALA A 30 -10.60 -3.33 -6.57
N GLU A 31 -10.24 -4.47 -7.17
CA GLU A 31 -10.53 -5.78 -6.57
C GLU A 31 -9.76 -5.98 -5.26
N THR A 32 -8.50 -5.56 -5.18
CA THR A 32 -7.73 -5.63 -3.94
C THR A 32 -8.34 -4.73 -2.86
N ALA A 33 -8.73 -3.49 -3.20
CA ALA A 33 -9.38 -2.57 -2.28
C ALA A 33 -10.69 -3.14 -1.73
N LYS A 34 -11.50 -3.74 -2.61
CA LYS A 34 -12.75 -4.41 -2.22
C LYS A 34 -12.51 -5.55 -1.24
N ARG A 35 -11.46 -6.36 -1.44
CA ARG A 35 -11.11 -7.48 -0.55
C ARG A 35 -10.55 -7.04 0.79
N ILE A 36 -9.84 -5.92 0.84
CA ILE A 36 -9.38 -5.29 2.08
C ILE A 36 -10.57 -4.78 2.91
N GLY A 37 -11.58 -4.23 2.23
CA GLY A 37 -12.82 -3.76 2.86
C GLY A 37 -12.56 -2.60 3.84
N THR A 38 -13.04 -2.75 5.06
CA THR A 38 -12.99 -1.71 6.12
C THR A 38 -11.76 -1.79 7.02
N THR A 39 -10.85 -2.72 6.76
CA THR A 39 -9.60 -2.87 7.52
C THR A 39 -8.85 -1.52 7.57
N PRO A 40 -8.56 -0.97 8.76
CA PRO A 40 -7.79 0.26 8.87
C PRO A 40 -6.37 0.06 8.35
N LEU A 41 -5.95 0.92 7.42
CA LEU A 41 -4.62 0.87 6.80
C LEU A 41 -3.89 2.19 6.98
N TRP A 42 -2.58 2.12 7.24
CA TRP A 42 -1.67 3.26 7.12
C TRP A 42 -0.54 2.89 6.17
N VAL A 43 -0.60 3.47 4.97
CA VAL A 43 0.36 3.23 3.89
C VAL A 43 1.49 4.26 3.97
N PHE A 44 2.73 3.80 3.85
CA PHE A 44 3.93 4.62 3.82
C PHE A 44 4.71 4.38 2.53
N HIS A 45 5.25 5.43 1.92
CA HIS A 45 6.13 5.29 0.74
C HIS A 45 7.17 6.41 0.66
N GLY A 46 8.33 6.12 0.08
CA GLY A 46 9.34 7.13 -0.26
C GLY A 46 9.01 7.84 -1.57
N GLY A 47 8.89 9.16 -1.57
CA GLY A 47 8.55 9.93 -2.78
C GLY A 47 9.65 9.96 -3.86
N ALA A 48 10.84 9.45 -3.55
CA ALA A 48 11.96 9.28 -4.47
C ALA A 48 12.43 7.82 -4.56
N ASP A 49 11.55 6.85 -4.26
CA ASP A 49 11.85 5.42 -4.41
C ASP A 49 12.05 5.06 -5.89
N ASP A 50 13.27 4.66 -6.21
CA ASP A 50 13.72 4.24 -7.54
C ASP A 50 13.61 2.72 -7.77
N THR A 51 13.28 1.97 -6.72
CA THR A 51 13.17 0.51 -6.73
C THR A 51 11.72 0.09 -6.90
N VAL A 52 10.80 0.70 -6.16
CA VAL A 52 9.35 0.51 -6.27
C VAL A 52 8.67 1.86 -6.50
N PRO A 53 8.17 2.15 -7.72
CA PRO A 53 7.56 3.43 -8.03
C PRO A 53 6.42 3.80 -7.07
N VAL A 54 6.46 5.03 -6.55
CA VAL A 54 5.48 5.56 -5.58
C VAL A 54 4.05 5.57 -6.14
N GLU A 55 3.91 5.63 -7.46
CA GLU A 55 2.64 5.56 -8.19
C GLU A 55 1.81 4.34 -7.81
N GLY A 56 2.44 3.19 -7.54
CA GLY A 56 1.72 1.99 -7.13
C GLY A 56 0.96 2.18 -5.82
N SER A 57 1.61 2.80 -4.82
CA SER A 57 0.98 3.15 -3.55
C SER A 57 -0.10 4.22 -3.72
N ARG A 58 0.14 5.24 -4.55
CA ARG A 58 -0.87 6.28 -4.85
C ARG A 58 -2.13 5.67 -5.47
N GLN A 59 -1.98 4.78 -6.45
CA GLN A 59 -3.09 4.05 -7.09
C GLN A 59 -3.87 3.20 -6.08
N MET A 60 -3.15 2.48 -5.20
CA MET A 60 -3.78 1.66 -4.17
C MET A 60 -4.56 2.50 -3.15
N VAL A 61 -3.99 3.61 -2.69
CA VAL A 61 -4.65 4.55 -1.76
C VAL A 61 -5.89 5.16 -2.40
N GLU A 62 -5.82 5.53 -3.68
CA GLU A 62 -6.99 6.02 -4.43
C GLU A 62 -8.09 4.96 -4.53
N ALA A 63 -7.74 3.71 -4.86
CA ALA A 63 -8.69 2.61 -4.93
C ALA A 63 -9.34 2.31 -3.57
N LEU A 64 -8.57 2.31 -2.48
CA LEU A 64 -9.07 2.15 -1.12
C LEU A 64 -10.07 3.25 -0.75
N ARG A 65 -9.74 4.52 -1.03
CA ARG A 65 -10.64 5.66 -0.79
C ARG A 65 -11.93 5.54 -1.60
N LYS A 66 -11.85 5.19 -2.88
CA LYS A 66 -13.02 4.97 -3.76
C LYS A 66 -13.91 3.84 -3.26
N ALA A 67 -13.32 2.81 -2.67
CA ALA A 67 -14.05 1.69 -2.06
C ALA A 67 -14.65 2.01 -0.67
N GLY A 68 -14.47 3.23 -0.15
CA GLY A 68 -14.93 3.62 1.18
C GLY A 68 -14.07 3.05 2.32
N GLY A 69 -12.85 2.61 2.04
CA GLY A 69 -11.93 2.06 3.02
C GLY A 69 -11.34 3.10 3.98
N ASN A 70 -10.94 2.65 5.16
CA ASN A 70 -10.27 3.48 6.17
C ASN A 70 -8.75 3.49 5.92
N VAL A 71 -8.27 4.45 5.13
CA VAL A 71 -6.85 4.53 4.74
C VAL A 71 -6.20 5.86 5.11
N LYS A 72 -5.10 5.79 5.85
CA LYS A 72 -4.12 6.87 6.06
C LYS A 72 -2.95 6.66 5.10
N TYR A 73 -2.40 7.75 4.55
CA TYR A 73 -1.28 7.71 3.63
C TYR A 73 -0.24 8.76 3.99
N THR A 74 1.02 8.33 4.08
CA THR A 74 2.17 9.20 4.30
C THR A 74 3.20 8.94 3.20
N GLU A 75 3.50 9.98 2.43
CA GLU A 75 4.55 9.95 1.42
C GLU A 75 5.72 10.84 1.87
N TYR A 76 6.91 10.27 1.99
CA TYR A 76 8.09 11.01 2.43
C TYR A 76 8.83 11.63 1.26
N ARG A 77 8.74 12.95 1.11
CA ARG A 77 9.44 13.68 0.06
C ARG A 77 10.96 13.43 0.10
N GLY A 78 11.54 13.05 -1.04
CA GLY A 78 12.99 12.85 -1.20
C GLY A 78 13.56 11.58 -0.57
N VAL A 79 12.71 10.73 0.02
CA VAL A 79 13.14 9.46 0.59
C VAL A 79 13.05 8.37 -0.47
N GLY A 80 14.12 7.59 -0.60
CA GLY A 80 14.20 6.44 -1.50
C GLY A 80 13.51 5.20 -0.92
N HIS A 81 13.99 4.02 -1.33
CA HIS A 81 13.36 2.75 -1.00
C HIS A 81 13.18 2.48 0.51
N ASN A 82 14.11 2.93 1.35
CA ASN A 82 14.13 2.68 2.80
C ASN A 82 13.18 3.59 3.60
N SER A 83 11.91 3.67 3.18
CA SER A 83 10.89 4.49 3.85
C SER A 83 10.46 3.96 5.23
N TRP A 84 10.71 2.68 5.52
CA TRP A 84 10.31 2.04 6.78
C TRP A 84 11.03 2.62 8.00
N ASP A 85 12.28 3.09 7.86
CA ASP A 85 13.00 3.70 8.99
C ASP A 85 12.26 4.94 9.51
N LYS A 86 11.70 5.74 8.58
CA LYS A 86 10.83 6.87 8.95
C LYS A 86 9.48 6.42 9.47
N ALA A 87 8.85 5.44 8.82
CA ALA A 87 7.56 4.92 9.27
C ALA A 87 7.59 4.40 10.71
N TYR A 88 8.64 3.66 11.09
CA TYR A 88 8.82 3.17 12.46
C TYR A 88 9.19 4.27 13.46
N ALA A 89 9.74 5.38 12.98
CA ALA A 89 10.07 6.56 13.79
C ALA A 89 8.90 7.55 13.94
N GLU A 90 7.78 7.34 13.23
CA GLU A 90 6.60 8.19 13.38
C GLU A 90 6.07 8.09 14.82
N PRO A 91 5.92 9.22 15.54
CA PRO A 91 5.54 9.21 16.96
C PRO A 91 4.17 8.56 17.18
N ASP A 92 3.28 8.69 16.20
CA ASP A 92 1.93 8.14 16.25
C ASP A 92 1.83 6.72 15.69
N PHE A 93 2.90 6.11 15.17
CA PHE A 93 2.80 4.79 14.54
C PHE A 93 2.30 3.72 15.50
N VAL A 94 2.98 3.56 16.64
CA VAL A 94 2.60 2.55 17.66
C VAL A 94 1.25 2.88 18.29
N PRO A 95 0.97 4.12 18.75
CA PRO A 95 -0.35 4.49 19.25
C PRO A 95 -1.48 4.22 18.26
N TRP A 96 -1.30 4.59 16.98
CA TRP A 96 -2.30 4.37 15.93
C TRP A 96 -2.52 2.89 15.68
N LEU A 97 -1.45 2.08 15.58
CA LEU A 97 -1.56 0.65 15.31
C LEU A 97 -2.32 -0.06 16.42
N LEU A 98 -1.97 0.22 17.69
CA LEU A 98 -2.58 -0.42 18.86
C LEU A 98 -3.99 0.08 19.16
N SER A 99 -4.42 1.21 18.59
CA SER A 99 -5.79 1.69 18.73
C SER A 99 -6.78 1.04 17.75
N GLN A 100 -6.30 0.27 16.75
CA GLN A 100 -7.19 -0.36 15.78
C GLN A 100 -7.80 -1.65 16.34
N SER A 101 -9.05 -1.92 15.96
CA SER A 101 -9.74 -3.19 16.22
C SER A 101 -10.40 -3.65 14.93
N LEU A 102 -10.28 -4.94 14.61
CA LEU A 102 -11.06 -5.55 13.54
C LEU A 102 -12.33 -6.10 14.19
N HIS A 103 -13.46 -5.45 13.94
CA HIS A 103 -14.76 -6.03 14.29
C HIS A 103 -15.07 -7.13 13.27
N HIS A 104 -15.07 -8.38 13.74
CA HIS A 104 -15.50 -9.55 12.98
C HIS A 104 -17.03 -9.66 12.94
#